data_AF-A0A3A6KVM3-F1
#
_entry.id   AF-A0A3A6KVM3-F1
#
_cell.length_a   1.000
_cell.length_b   1.000
_cell.length_c   1.000
_cell.angle_alpha   90.00
_cell.angle_beta   90.00
_cell.angle_gamma   90.00
#
_symmetry.space_group_name_H-M   'P 1'
#
loop_
_entity.id
_entity.type
_entity.pdbx_description
1 polymer ?
#
loop_
_entity_poly.entity_id
_entity_poly.type
_entity_poly.pdbx_seq_one_letter_code
_entity_poly.pdbx_strand_id
1 'polypeptide(L)'
;MRVVFAPEVEEDLYGLIKILVEKEYLGTYPFAISYVEELIADIQQNIHSKLKKKAPAFFERYGKDMYYITYQRNSNTTWYIFFSVIGDTYFIKYITNNHVSGQYIF
;
A
#
# COMPACT_ATOMS: atom_id res chain seq x y z
N MET A 1 2.25 -18.98 -4.27
CA MET A 1 2.47 -17.52 -4.22
C MET A 1 2.08 -16.98 -2.88
N ARG A 2 2.98 -16.24 -2.23
CA ARG A 2 2.81 -15.72 -0.88
C ARG A 2 2.94 -14.20 -0.88
N VAL A 3 2.16 -13.51 -0.05
CA VAL A 3 2.33 -12.09 0.23
C VAL A 3 2.71 -11.94 1.70
N VAL A 4 3.76 -11.16 1.98
CA VAL A 4 4.25 -10.89 3.33
C VAL A 4 4.48 -9.39 3.46
N PHE A 5 4.02 -8.80 4.55
CA PHE A 5 4.22 -7.39 4.86
C PHE A 5 5.45 -7.24 5.76
N ALA A 6 6.25 -6.21 5.52
CA ALA A 6 7.27 -5.79 6.47
C ALA A 6 6.60 -5.28 7.77
N PRO A 7 7.21 -5.46 8.95
CA PRO A 7 6.63 -5.01 10.23
C PRO A 7 6.24 -3.53 10.22
N GLU A 8 7.08 -2.68 9.61
CA GLU A 8 6.82 -1.25 9.49
C GLU A 8 5.57 -0.95 8.65
N VAL A 9 5.28 -1.78 7.64
CA VAL A 9 4.05 -1.64 6.83
C VAL A 9 2.82 -2.04 7.64
N GLU A 10 2.92 -3.06 8.49
CA GLU A 10 1.82 -3.44 9.38
C GLU A 10 1.53 -2.32 10.37
N GLU A 11 2.56 -1.76 11.00
CA GLU A 11 2.46 -0.60 11.90
C GLU A 11 1.83 0.62 11.20
N ASP A 12 2.27 0.95 9.98
CA ASP A 12 1.71 2.03 9.18
C ASP A 12 0.22 1.81 8.87
N LEU A 13 -0.19 0.58 8.56
CA LEU A 13 -1.59 0.22 8.30
C LEU A 13 -2.46 0.33 9.56
N TYR A 14 -1.93 -0.03 10.74
CA TYR A 14 -2.62 0.22 12.01
C TYR A 14 -2.74 1.72 12.29
N GLY A 15 -1.67 2.49 12.06
CA GLY A 15 -1.68 3.95 12.19
C GLY A 15 -2.69 4.63 11.25
N LEU A 16 -2.85 4.08 10.05
CA LEU A 16 -3.80 4.57 9.05
C LEU A 16 -5.25 4.53 9.57
N ILE A 17 -5.64 3.51 10.33
CA ILE A 17 -7.00 3.42 10.91
C ILE A 17 -7.31 4.67 11.74
N LYS A 18 -6.37 5.07 12.60
CA LYS A 18 -6.50 6.26 13.44
C LYS A 18 -6.58 7.53 12.58
N ILE A 19 -5.71 7.66 11.58
CA ILE A 19 -5.71 8.81 10.66
C ILE A 19 -7.05 8.93 9.93
N LEU A 20 -7.62 7.83 9.45
CA LEU A 20 -8.88 7.83 8.70
C LEU A 20 -10.04 8.40 9.55
N VAL A 21 -10.04 8.12 10.85
CA VAL A 21 -11.07 8.63 11.78
C VAL A 21 -10.77 10.08 12.20
N GLU A 22 -9.55 10.36 12.67
CA GLU A 22 -9.20 11.68 13.23
C GLU A 22 -9.18 12.80 12.19
N LYS A 23 -8.95 12.46 10.92
CA LYS A 23 -9.03 13.42 9.80
C LYS A 23 -10.41 13.47 9.15
N GLU A 24 -11.41 12.81 9.75
CA GLU A 24 -12.80 12.76 9.28
C GLU A 24 -12.95 12.20 7.86
N TYR A 25 -11.97 11.42 7.38
CA TYR A 25 -12.09 10.70 6.11
C TYR A 25 -13.13 9.58 6.20
N LEU A 26 -13.23 8.94 7.37
CA LEU A 26 -14.24 7.93 7.70
C LEU A 26 -14.83 8.22 9.07
N GLY A 27 -16.16 8.10 9.20
CA GLY A 27 -16.88 8.53 10.39
C GLY A 27 -16.73 7.64 11.63
N THR A 28 -16.24 6.40 11.49
CA THR A 28 -16.13 5.46 12.62
C THR A 28 -14.93 4.51 12.49
N TYR A 29 -14.42 4.03 13.62
CA TYR A 29 -13.36 3.01 13.67
C TYR A 29 -13.71 1.71 12.94
N PRO A 30 -14.93 1.12 13.08
CA PRO A 30 -15.31 -0.06 12.31
C PRO A 30 -15.18 0.14 10.81
N PHE A 31 -15.61 1.29 10.27
CA PHE A 31 -15.44 1.58 8.84
C PHE A 31 -13.97 1.74 8.45
N ALA A 32 -13.15 2.37 9.30
CA ALA A 32 -11.72 2.50 9.05
C ALA A 32 -10.97 1.16 9.11
N ILE A 33 -11.34 0.25 10.02
CA ILE A 33 -10.81 -1.10 10.10
C ILE A 33 -11.17 -1.87 8.83
N SER A 34 -12.46 -1.92 8.46
CA SER A 34 -12.89 -2.62 7.25
C SER A 34 -12.23 -2.06 5.98
N TYR A 35 -12.02 -0.74 5.93
CA TYR A 35 -11.28 -0.13 4.82
C TYR A 35 -9.85 -0.68 4.68
N VAL A 36 -9.12 -0.80 5.80
CA VAL A 36 -7.75 -1.32 5.80
C VAL A 36 -7.72 -2.83 5.53
N GLU A 37 -8.66 -3.59 6.10
CA GLU A 37 -8.81 -5.03 5.84
C GLU A 37 -9.09 -5.31 4.36
N GLU A 38 -9.96 -4.53 3.71
CA GLU A 38 -10.23 -4.65 2.28
C GLU A 38 -8.99 -4.32 1.43
N LEU A 39 -8.21 -3.32 1.81
CA LEU A 39 -6.94 -3.00 1.13
C LEU A 39 -5.96 -4.16 1.23
N ILE A 40 -5.79 -4.75 2.42
CA ILE A 40 -4.92 -5.91 2.64
C ILE A 40 -5.41 -7.10 1.81
N ALA A 41 -6.71 -7.38 1.84
CA ALA A 41 -7.31 -8.48 1.09
C ALA A 41 -7.10 -8.33 -0.42
N ASP A 42 -7.30 -7.12 -0.98
CA ASP A 42 -7.06 -6.88 -2.41
C ASP A 42 -5.59 -7.08 -2.78
N ILE A 43 -4.65 -6.61 -1.96
CA ILE A 43 -3.22 -6.83 -2.19
C ILE A 43 -2.91 -8.34 -2.19
N GLN A 44 -3.38 -9.07 -1.19
CA GLN A 44 -3.14 -10.50 -1.06
C GLN A 44 -3.71 -11.30 -2.25
N GLN A 45 -4.92 -10.95 -2.68
CA GLN A 45 -5.62 -11.68 -3.73
C GLN A 45 -5.15 -11.27 -5.13
N ASN A 46 -4.87 -10.00 -5.37
CA ASN A 46 -4.79 -9.45 -6.73
C ASN A 46 -3.40 -8.95 -7.14
N ILE A 47 -2.42 -8.82 -6.24
CA ILE A 47 -1.09 -8.25 -6.59
C ILE A 47 -0.42 -8.90 -7.81
N HIS A 48 -0.66 -10.20 -7.99
CA HIS A 48 -0.05 -11.00 -9.04
C HIS A 48 -0.55 -10.65 -10.44
N SER A 49 -1.83 -10.29 -10.57
CA SER A 49 -2.48 -9.94 -11.83
C SER A 49 -2.29 -8.47 -12.21
N LYS A 50 -1.91 -7.61 -11.26
CA LYS A 50 -1.67 -6.18 -11.50
C LYS A 50 -0.39 -5.94 -12.30
N LEU A 51 -0.43 -4.89 -13.12
CA LEU A 51 0.73 -4.38 -13.86
C LEU A 51 1.76 -3.83 -12.89
N LYS A 52 2.97 -4.39 -12.93
CA LYS A 52 4.08 -4.04 -12.05
C LYS A 52 4.94 -2.98 -12.74
N LYS A 53 5.22 -1.89 -12.04
CA LYS A 53 6.07 -0.79 -12.52
C LYS A 53 7.34 -0.73 -11.67
N LYS A 54 8.45 -0.28 -12.25
CA LYS A 54 9.67 -0.04 -11.46
C LYS A 54 9.43 1.14 -10.50
N ALA A 55 9.86 0.99 -9.25
CA ALA A 55 9.77 2.05 -8.26
C ALA A 55 10.67 3.24 -8.64
N PRO A 56 10.19 4.49 -8.51
CA PRO A 56 11.04 5.68 -8.63
C PRO A 56 12.17 5.70 -7.60
N ALA A 57 13.30 6.31 -7.95
CA ALA A 57 14.50 6.37 -7.11
C ALA A 57 14.24 6.94 -5.70
N PHE A 58 13.28 7.85 -5.58
CA PHE A 58 12.86 8.42 -4.29
C PHE A 58 12.46 7.36 -3.25
N PHE A 59 11.93 6.22 -3.69
CA PHE A 59 11.48 5.14 -2.81
C PHE A 59 12.59 4.12 -2.50
N GLU A 60 13.82 4.28 -3.02
CA GLU A 60 14.93 3.36 -2.74
C GLU A 60 15.32 3.28 -1.25
N ARG A 61 14.94 4.30 -0.46
CA ARG A 61 15.07 4.28 1.01
C ARG A 61 14.31 3.14 1.69
N TYR A 62 13.28 2.59 1.04
CA TYR A 62 12.55 1.42 1.52
C TYR A 62 13.09 0.10 0.91
N GLY A 63 14.04 0.19 -0.03
CA GLY A 63 14.64 -0.94 -0.72
C GLY A 63 15.03 -0.61 -2.16
N LYS A 64 16.17 -1.15 -2.61
CA LYS A 64 16.63 -1.01 -4.01
C LYS A 64 15.84 -1.92 -4.95
N ASP A 65 15.74 -1.50 -6.21
CA ASP A 65 15.17 -2.27 -7.33
C ASP A 65 13.76 -2.83 -7.05
N MET A 66 12.96 -2.09 -6.30
CA MET A 66 11.58 -2.46 -6.00
C MET A 66 10.68 -2.27 -7.22
N TYR A 67 9.56 -2.98 -7.18
CA TYR A 67 8.41 -2.73 -8.03
C TYR A 67 7.30 -2.07 -7.22
N TYR A 68 6.34 -1.47 -7.91
CA TYR A 68 5.08 -1.07 -7.32
C TYR A 68 3.90 -1.38 -8.22
N ILE A 69 2.73 -1.51 -7.60
CA ILE A 69 1.43 -1.56 -8.29
C ILE A 69 0.57 -0.38 -7.82
N THR A 70 -0.42 -0.04 -8.65
CA THR A 70 -1.43 0.98 -8.33
C THR A 70 -2.75 0.30 -8.00
N TYR A 71 -3.37 0.71 -6.89
CA TYR A 71 -4.72 0.33 -6.52
C TYR A 71 -5.57 1.60 -6.38
N GLN A 72 -6.47 1.83 -7.33
CA GLN A 72 -7.39 2.95 -7.27
C GLN A 72 -8.61 2.56 -6.44
N ARG A 73 -8.76 3.16 -5.27
CA ARG A 73 -9.87 2.87 -4.36
C ARG A 73 -11.14 3.62 -4.77
N ASN A 74 -10.99 4.86 -5.19
CA ASN A 74 -12.07 5.71 -5.70
C ASN A 74 -11.49 6.80 -6.64
N SER A 75 -12.31 7.75 -7.06
CA SER A 75 -11.88 8.84 -7.95
C SER A 75 -10.76 9.71 -7.37
N ASN A 76 -10.64 9.77 -6.03
CA ASN A 76 -9.77 10.71 -5.33
C ASN A 76 -8.55 10.05 -4.70
N THR A 77 -8.59 8.73 -4.45
CA THR A 77 -7.54 8.01 -3.72
C THR A 77 -7.01 6.84 -4.54
N THR A 78 -5.73 6.95 -4.87
CA THR A 78 -4.91 5.87 -5.45
C THR A 78 -3.84 5.48 -4.45
N TRP A 79 -3.79 4.20 -4.11
CA TRP A 79 -2.74 3.58 -3.32
C TRP A 79 -1.63 3.05 -4.22
N TYR A 80 -0.40 3.17 -3.71
CA TYR A 80 0.83 2.67 -4.32
C TYR A 80 1.46 1.65 -3.36
N ILE A 81 1.62 0.42 -3.84
CA ILE A 81 2.08 -0.70 -3.03
C ILE A 81 3.44 -1.11 -3.56
N PHE A 82 4.50 -0.88 -2.79
CA PHE A 82 5.89 -1.14 -3.14
C PHE A 82 6.35 -2.48 -2.56
N PHE A 83 7.03 -3.27 -3.38
CA PHE A 83 7.45 -4.61 -3.00
C PHE A 83 8.70 -5.09 -3.75
N SER A 84 9.34 -6.09 -3.18
CA SER A 84 10.33 -6.94 -3.85
C SER A 84 9.75 -8.34 -4.08
N VAL A 85 10.20 -9.02 -5.13
CA VAL A 85 9.85 -10.44 -5.37
C VAL A 85 11.04 -11.29 -4.93
N ILE A 86 10.82 -12.18 -3.96
CA ILE A 86 11.83 -13.08 -3.41
C ILE A 86 11.32 -14.52 -3.58
N GLY A 87 11.87 -15.23 -4.57
CA GLY A 87 11.30 -16.51 -5.01
C GLY A 87 9.84 -16.32 -5.46
N ASP A 88 8.92 -17.02 -4.80
CA ASP A 88 7.46 -16.93 -5.04
C ASP A 88 6.73 -16.04 -4.00
N THR A 89 7.48 -15.16 -3.33
CA THR A 89 6.95 -14.25 -2.31
C THR A 89 7.01 -12.79 -2.77
N TYR A 90 5.86 -12.11 -2.70
CA TYR A 90 5.77 -10.66 -2.74
C TYR A 90 6.01 -10.12 -1.34
N PHE A 91 7.16 -9.50 -1.13
CA PHE A 91 7.51 -8.88 0.14
C PHE A 91 7.19 -7.37 0.06
N ILE A 92 6.08 -6.97 0.69
CA ILE A 92 5.57 -5.60 0.70
C ILE A 92 6.41 -4.78 1.67
N LYS A 93 7.05 -3.73 1.15
CA LYS A 93 8.04 -2.92 1.88
C LYS A 93 7.56 -1.52 2.21
N TYR A 94 6.59 -1.00 1.45
CA TYR A 94 6.03 0.32 1.69
C TYR A 94 4.67 0.47 1.02
N ILE A 95 3.75 1.20 1.65
CA ILE A 95 2.44 1.55 1.11
C ILE A 95 2.23 3.05 1.30
N THR A 96 1.79 3.74 0.25
CA THR A 96 1.45 5.17 0.31
C THR A 96 0.29 5.46 -0.63
N ASN A 97 -0.18 6.70 -0.67
CA ASN A 97 -1.22 7.15 -1.58
C ASN A 97 -0.86 8.48 -2.25
N ASN A 98 -1.69 8.91 -3.19
CA ASN A 98 -1.50 10.15 -3.94
C ASN A 98 -1.51 11.40 -3.05
N HIS A 99 -2.22 11.39 -1.92
CA HIS A 99 -2.25 12.52 -0.99
C HIS A 99 -0.93 12.74 -0.26
N VAL A 100 -0.16 11.67 -0.02
CA VAL A 100 1.12 11.73 0.72
C VAL A 100 2.32 11.77 -0.21
N SER A 101 2.30 11.01 -1.31
CA SER A 101 3.50 10.80 -2.14
C SER A 101 3.24 10.88 -3.64
N GLY A 102 2.07 11.38 -4.08
CA GLY A 102 1.73 11.46 -5.51
C GLY A 102 2.77 12.21 -6.34
N GLN A 103 3.37 13.26 -5.78
CA GLN A 103 4.43 14.05 -6.44
C GLN A 103 5.73 13.29 -6.71
N TYR A 104 5.93 12.11 -6.10
CA TYR A 104 7.15 11.32 -6.26
C TYR A 104 6.95 10.08 -7.14
N ILE A 105 5.73 9.87 -7.67
CA ILE A 105 5.36 8.71 -8.49
C ILE A 105 5.65 8.93 -9.98
N PHE A 106 5.67 10.19 -10.42
CA PHE A 106 5.81 10.62 -11.82
C PHE A 106 7.06 11.47 -12.02
#